data_AF-A0A7C7QRW0-F1
#
_entry.id   AF-A0A7C7QRW0-F1
#
_cell.length_a   1.000
_cell.length_b   1.000
_cell.length_c   1.000
_cell.angle_alpha   90.00
_cell.angle_beta   90.00
_cell.angle_gamma   90.00
#
_symmetry.space_group_name_H-M   'P 1'
#
loop_
_entity.id
_entity.type
_entity.pdbx_description
1 polymer ?
#
loop_
_entity_poly.entity_id
_entity_poly.type
_entity_poly.pdbx_seq_one_letter_code
_entity_poly.pdbx_strand_id
1 'polypeptide(L)'
;MCGIVGTLNLTRAHPIDEHLLLEMLAMIRHRGPDQFGIYRDNQVELGSARLSIIDLAGGQQPISNEDETVWIVFNGEIFNYIELRPGLEAKGHRFATASDTEVIIHLYEEYGPACLEHLNGQFAFAIWDKRSGELMLARDRLGIRPLFYTV
;
A
#
# COMPACT_ATOMS: atom_id res chain seq x y z
N MET A 1 0.97 -0.25 -15.36
CA MET A 1 0.54 0.73 -14.34
C MET A 1 -0.22 -0.06 -13.31
N CYS A 2 0.27 -0.25 -12.08
CA CYS A 2 -0.37 -1.13 -11.10
C CYS A 2 -1.84 -0.75 -10.80
N GLY A 3 -2.55 -1.64 -10.13
CA GLY A 3 -3.88 -1.39 -9.59
C GLY A 3 -3.97 -1.87 -8.15
N ILE A 4 -4.79 -1.17 -7.36
CA ILE A 4 -5.05 -1.49 -5.96
C ILE A 4 -6.55 -1.61 -5.73
N VAL A 5 -6.94 -2.52 -4.85
CA VAL A 5 -8.33 -2.74 -4.41
C VAL A 5 -8.33 -3.03 -2.91
N GLY A 6 -9.46 -2.79 -2.25
CA GLY A 6 -9.62 -3.17 -0.86
C GLY A 6 -11.01 -2.91 -0.32
N THR A 7 -11.29 -3.51 0.82
CA THR A 7 -12.56 -3.45 1.54
C THR A 7 -12.27 -3.29 3.03
N LEU A 8 -13.08 -2.49 3.72
CA LEU A 8 -12.98 -2.28 5.16
C LEU A 8 -14.33 -2.58 5.81
N ASN A 9 -14.32 -3.45 6.81
CA ASN A 9 -15.49 -3.80 7.58
C ASN A 9 -15.74 -2.80 8.72
N LEU A 10 -16.48 -1.74 8.42
CA LEU A 10 -16.79 -0.67 9.37
C LEU A 10 -17.66 -1.11 10.55
N THR A 11 -18.51 -2.12 10.36
CA THR A 11 -19.47 -2.55 11.40
C THR A 11 -18.97 -3.70 12.26
N ARG A 12 -18.00 -4.48 11.73
CA ARG A 12 -17.52 -5.74 12.32
C ARG A 12 -18.62 -6.77 12.58
N ALA A 13 -19.80 -6.59 11.98
CA ALA A 13 -20.96 -7.43 12.23
C ALA A 13 -20.90 -8.77 11.48
N HIS A 14 -20.33 -8.75 10.27
CA HIS A 14 -20.18 -9.92 9.40
C HIS A 14 -18.79 -9.93 8.78
N PRO A 15 -18.17 -11.10 8.55
CA PRO A 15 -16.92 -11.18 7.82
C PRO A 15 -17.10 -10.64 6.40
N ILE A 16 -16.01 -10.11 5.83
CA ILE A 16 -16.00 -9.67 4.44
C ILE A 16 -16.13 -10.91 3.55
N ASP A 17 -16.93 -10.81 2.48
CA ASP A 17 -17.03 -11.88 1.48
C ASP A 17 -15.68 -12.07 0.79
N GLU A 18 -15.10 -13.25 0.98
CA GLU A 18 -13.78 -13.57 0.46
C GLU A 18 -13.68 -13.53 -1.07
N HIS A 19 -14.82 -13.68 -1.77
CA HIS A 19 -14.88 -13.63 -3.21
C HIS A 19 -14.84 -12.20 -3.76
N LEU A 20 -15.32 -11.22 -3.00
CA LEU A 20 -15.40 -9.83 -3.44
C LEU A 20 -14.03 -9.28 -3.84
N LEU A 21 -13.00 -9.49 -3.01
CA LEU A 21 -11.65 -9.01 -3.32
C LEU A 21 -11.09 -9.66 -4.59
N LEU A 22 -11.34 -10.96 -4.79
CA LEU A 22 -10.87 -11.68 -5.98
C LEU A 22 -11.54 -11.17 -7.25
N GLU A 23 -12.85 -10.88 -7.20
CA GLU A 23 -13.58 -10.26 -8.30
C GLU A 23 -13.05 -8.86 -8.62
N MET A 24 -12.82 -8.04 -7.58
CA MET A 24 -12.21 -6.71 -7.73
C MET A 24 -10.83 -6.80 -8.40
N LEU A 25 -9.96 -7.72 -7.97
CA LEU A 25 -8.64 -7.95 -8.57
C LEU A 25 -8.74 -8.40 -10.02
N ALA A 26 -9.67 -9.31 -10.34
CA ALA A 26 -9.87 -9.79 -11.71
C ALA A 26 -10.26 -8.64 -12.66
N MET A 27 -11.09 -7.70 -12.20
CA MET A 27 -11.51 -6.53 -12.98
C MET A 27 -10.35 -5.58 -13.31
N ILE A 28 -9.38 -5.44 -12.40
CA ILE A 28 -8.21 -4.56 -12.58
C ILE A 28 -6.96 -5.30 -13.09
N ARG A 29 -7.05 -6.60 -13.41
CA ARG A 29 -5.93 -7.44 -13.87
C ARG A 29 -5.09 -6.83 -14.99
N HIS A 30 -5.75 -6.18 -15.95
CA HIS A 30 -5.09 -5.54 -17.10
C HIS A 30 -4.09 -4.44 -16.71
N ARG A 31 -4.18 -3.90 -15.50
CA ARG A 31 -3.28 -2.86 -14.98
C ARG A 31 -1.90 -3.42 -14.60
N GLY A 32 -1.89 -4.60 -13.98
CA GLY A 32 -0.68 -5.26 -13.51
C GLY A 32 -0.75 -6.76 -13.73
N PRO A 33 -0.43 -7.23 -14.95
CA PRO A 33 -0.55 -8.65 -15.32
C PRO A 33 0.56 -9.53 -14.74
N ASP A 34 1.62 -8.94 -14.17
CA ASP A 34 2.84 -9.66 -13.80
C ASP A 34 2.70 -10.37 -12.46
N GLN A 35 2.06 -9.72 -11.48
CA GLN A 35 1.93 -10.25 -10.12
C GLN A 35 0.62 -9.81 -9.47
N PHE A 36 0.09 -10.69 -8.62
CA PHE A 36 -1.06 -10.42 -7.75
C PHE A 36 -0.67 -10.71 -6.31
N GLY A 37 -1.23 -9.96 -5.38
CA GLY A 37 -1.09 -10.25 -3.96
C GLY A 37 -2.28 -9.75 -3.17
N ILE A 38 -2.49 -10.40 -2.02
CA ILE A 38 -3.61 -10.19 -1.13
C ILE A 38 -3.10 -10.16 0.30
N TYR A 39 -3.63 -9.23 1.07
CA TYR A 39 -3.57 -9.21 2.52
C TYR A 39 -5.00 -9.24 3.06
N ARG A 40 -5.24 -10.04 4.11
CA ARG A 40 -6.54 -10.19 4.74
C ARG A 40 -6.37 -10.32 6.25
N ASP A 41 -7.20 -9.59 6.99
CA ASP A 41 -7.48 -9.88 8.39
C ASP A 41 -8.99 -9.79 8.68
N ASN A 42 -9.37 -9.74 9.96
CA ASN A 42 -10.77 -9.72 10.37
C ASN A 42 -11.52 -8.43 9.99
N GLN A 43 -10.82 -7.36 9.64
CA GLN A 43 -11.38 -6.03 9.41
C GLN A 43 -11.11 -5.49 8.02
N VAL A 44 -10.00 -5.87 7.39
CA VAL A 44 -9.61 -5.34 6.08
C VAL A 44 -9.21 -6.45 5.12
N GLU A 45 -9.48 -6.21 3.84
CA GLU A 45 -8.84 -6.92 2.75
C GLU A 45 -8.19 -5.91 1.81
N LEU A 46 -6.96 -6.19 1.40
CA LEU A 46 -6.20 -5.37 0.46
C LEU A 46 -5.66 -6.25 -0.67
N GLY A 47 -5.73 -5.75 -1.90
CA GLY A 47 -5.25 -6.45 -3.08
C GLY A 47 -4.43 -5.53 -3.98
N SER A 48 -3.40 -6.10 -4.61
CA SER A 48 -2.59 -5.42 -5.63
C SER A 48 -2.51 -6.26 -6.90
N ALA A 49 -2.65 -5.59 -8.05
CA ALA A 49 -2.30 -6.10 -9.37
C ALA A 49 -1.12 -5.29 -9.88
N ARG A 50 0.06 -5.89 -9.94
CA ARG A 50 1.34 -5.19 -10.11
C ARG A 50 1.88 -5.35 -11.53
N LEU A 51 2.33 -4.23 -12.10
CA LEU A 51 3.25 -4.23 -13.25
C LEU A 51 4.65 -4.00 -12.69
N SER A 52 5.54 -4.96 -12.86
CA SER A 52 6.84 -4.97 -12.20
C SER A 52 7.83 -4.07 -12.95
N ILE A 53 8.04 -2.84 -12.44
CA ILE A 53 8.97 -1.85 -13.02
C ILE A 53 10.20 -1.65 -12.13
N ILE A 54 10.01 -1.37 -10.84
CA ILE A 54 11.07 -1.21 -9.83
C ILE A 54 11.12 -2.46 -8.95
N ASP A 55 12.30 -2.95 -8.58
CA ASP A 55 12.50 -4.15 -7.74
C ASP A 55 11.62 -5.35 -8.16
N LEU A 56 12.06 -6.04 -9.22
CA LEU A 56 11.34 -7.15 -9.84
C LEU A 56 11.16 -8.36 -8.90
N ALA A 57 12.04 -8.51 -7.89
CA ALA A 57 12.10 -9.68 -7.03
C ALA A 57 11.54 -9.44 -5.61
N GLY A 58 11.77 -8.25 -5.03
CA GLY A 58 11.38 -7.94 -3.65
C GLY A 58 10.13 -7.06 -3.51
N GLY A 59 9.69 -6.39 -4.58
CA GLY A 59 8.58 -5.42 -4.51
C GLY A 59 7.17 -6.00 -4.55
N GLN A 60 6.98 -7.29 -4.22
CA GLN A 60 5.66 -7.92 -4.24
C GLN A 60 4.77 -7.26 -3.19
N GLN A 61 3.57 -6.82 -3.60
CA GLN A 61 2.61 -6.17 -2.73
C GLN A 61 1.42 -7.09 -2.43
N PRO A 62 0.72 -6.92 -1.28
CA PRO A 62 0.95 -5.92 -0.23
C PRO A 62 2.29 -6.08 0.50
N ILE A 63 2.91 -4.97 0.89
CA ILE A 63 4.17 -4.96 1.68
C ILE A 63 3.82 -4.60 3.12
N SER A 64 4.52 -5.19 4.08
CA SER A 64 4.41 -4.86 5.50
C SER A 64 5.66 -4.18 6.05
N ASN A 65 5.54 -3.54 7.21
CA ASN A 65 6.70 -3.26 8.05
C ASN A 65 7.26 -4.56 8.68
N GLU A 66 8.31 -4.43 9.49
CA GLU A 66 9.12 -5.54 10.01
C GLU A 66 8.41 -6.44 11.01
N ASP A 67 7.40 -5.91 11.70
CA ASP A 67 6.61 -6.65 12.69
C ASP A 67 5.20 -6.99 12.17
N GLU A 68 4.95 -6.77 10.87
CA GLU A 68 3.69 -7.06 10.20
C GLU A 68 2.47 -6.38 10.85
N THR A 69 2.68 -5.21 11.47
CA THR A 69 1.61 -4.40 12.07
C THR A 69 1.05 -3.34 11.13
N VAL A 70 1.82 -2.92 10.13
CA VAL A 70 1.41 -1.94 9.10
C VAL A 70 1.54 -2.58 7.72
N TRP A 71 0.50 -2.47 6.90
CA TRP A 71 0.43 -3.06 5.56
C TRP A 71 0.05 -2.03 4.52
N ILE A 72 0.65 -2.09 3.32
CA ILE A 72 0.37 -1.15 2.22
C ILE A 72 0.08 -1.86 0.90
N VAL A 73 -0.88 -1.31 0.16
CA VAL A 73 -0.98 -1.48 -1.30
C VAL A 73 -0.76 -0.13 -1.98
N PHE A 74 0.03 -0.14 -3.06
CA PHE A 74 0.54 1.08 -3.68
C PHE A 74 0.50 0.97 -5.22
N ASN A 75 -0.10 1.98 -5.84
CA ASN A 75 -0.02 2.22 -7.27
C ASN A 75 0.62 3.57 -7.51
N GLY A 76 1.87 3.59 -7.94
CA GLY A 76 2.61 4.82 -8.11
C GLY A 76 4.10 4.61 -8.26
N GLU A 77 4.82 5.71 -8.13
CA GLU A 77 6.27 5.79 -7.98
C GLU A 77 6.57 6.95 -7.01
N ILE A 78 7.39 6.70 -5.98
CA ILE A 78 7.96 7.75 -5.14
C ILE A 78 9.36 8.07 -5.66
N PHE A 79 9.54 9.26 -6.21
CA PHE A 79 10.78 9.65 -6.88
C PHE A 79 11.93 9.92 -5.90
N ASN A 80 11.62 10.40 -4.70
CA ASN A 80 12.62 10.74 -3.68
C ASN A 80 12.89 9.61 -2.67
N TYR A 81 12.53 8.37 -2.98
CA TYR A 81 12.63 7.24 -2.05
C TYR A 81 14.08 6.92 -1.66
N ILE A 82 15.03 7.14 -2.57
CA ILE A 82 16.46 6.92 -2.36
C ILE A 82 16.99 7.90 -1.32
N GLU A 83 16.59 9.16 -1.40
CA GLU A 83 17.01 10.22 -0.48
C GLU A 83 16.36 10.08 0.89
N LEU A 84 15.14 9.55 0.96
CA LEU A 84 14.40 9.36 2.21
C LEU A 84 14.93 8.16 3.03
N ARG A 85 15.33 7.07 2.36
CA ARG A 85 15.73 5.82 3.02
C ARG A 85 16.84 5.99 4.07
N PRO A 86 17.98 6.64 3.79
CA PRO A 86 19.05 6.77 4.79
C PRO A 86 18.60 7.47 6.08
N GLY A 87 17.69 8.44 5.98
CA GLY A 87 17.13 9.12 7.14
C GLY A 87 16.26 8.21 8.01
N LEU A 88 15.55 7.26 7.40
CA LEU A 88 14.74 6.25 8.10
C LEU A 88 15.62 5.16 8.70
N GLU A 89 16.62 4.66 7.97
CA GLU A 89 17.59 3.70 8.49
C GLU A 89 18.33 4.24 9.72
N ALA A 90 18.73 5.53 9.69
CA ALA A 90 19.36 6.20 10.83
C ALA A 90 18.45 6.32 12.06
N LYS A 91 17.12 6.25 11.87
CA LYS A 91 16.12 6.23 12.94
C LYS A 91 15.79 4.82 13.44
N GLY A 92 16.36 3.79 12.82
CA GLY A 92 16.24 2.39 13.25
C GLY A 92 15.28 1.53 12.44
N HIS A 93 14.67 2.08 11.38
CA HIS A 93 13.85 1.33 10.42
C HIS A 93 14.71 0.35 9.62
N ARG A 94 14.25 -0.89 9.43
CA ARG A 94 14.93 -1.97 8.73
C ARG A 94 14.11 -2.40 7.51
N PHE A 95 14.66 -2.11 6.34
CA PHE A 95 14.03 -2.44 5.07
C PHE A 95 14.30 -3.91 4.67
N ALA A 96 13.26 -4.61 4.26
CA ALA A 96 13.29 -5.96 3.67
C ALA A 96 13.38 -5.94 2.13
N THR A 97 12.99 -4.84 1.48
CA THR A 97 12.96 -4.68 0.02
C THR A 97 13.88 -3.54 -0.42
N ALA A 98 14.00 -3.31 -1.73
CA ALA A 98 14.57 -2.08 -2.29
C ALA A 98 13.48 -1.17 -2.90
N SER A 99 12.19 -1.49 -2.67
CA SER A 99 11.06 -0.78 -3.26
C SER A 99 10.83 0.56 -2.57
N ASP A 100 10.44 1.53 -3.39
CA ASP A 100 9.88 2.81 -2.97
C ASP A 100 8.64 2.67 -2.08
N THR A 101 7.86 1.59 -2.26
CA THR A 101 6.64 1.31 -1.48
C THR A 101 6.94 1.16 0.02
N GLU A 102 8.06 0.51 0.36
CA GLU A 102 8.45 0.28 1.76
C GLU A 102 8.89 1.57 2.46
N VAL A 103 9.44 2.54 1.72
CA VAL A 103 9.75 3.88 2.26
C VAL A 103 8.48 4.57 2.77
N ILE A 104 7.33 4.36 2.11
CA ILE A 104 6.06 4.94 2.54
C ILE A 104 5.64 4.35 3.89
N ILE A 105 5.81 3.04 4.09
CA ILE A 105 5.46 2.36 5.35
C ILE A 105 6.25 2.97 6.51
N HIS A 106 7.57 3.04 6.38
CA HIS A 106 8.42 3.57 7.46
C HIS A 106 8.23 5.08 7.67
N LEU A 107 7.92 5.86 6.63
CA LEU A 107 7.51 7.25 6.81
C LEU A 107 6.19 7.36 7.59
N TYR A 108 5.24 6.47 7.33
CA TYR A 108 3.98 6.42 8.08
C TYR A 108 4.22 6.01 9.54
N GLU A 109 5.12 5.07 9.83
CA GLU A 109 5.46 4.74 11.21
C GLU A 109 6.08 5.92 11.96
N GLU A 110 6.90 6.72 11.28
CA GLU A 110 7.59 7.86 11.87
C GLU A 110 6.69 9.08 12.05
N TYR A 111 5.83 9.37 11.06
CA TYR A 111 5.11 10.65 10.97
C TYR A 111 3.59 10.49 10.92
N GLY A 112 3.07 9.25 10.94
CA GLY A 112 1.66 8.96 10.72
C GLY A 112 1.18 9.54 9.37
N PRO A 113 -0.04 10.09 9.31
CA PRO A 113 -0.56 10.72 8.09
C PRO A 113 0.27 11.90 7.55
N ALA A 114 1.10 12.54 8.39
CA ALA A 114 1.98 13.62 7.95
C ALA A 114 3.13 13.12 7.04
N CYS A 115 3.30 11.79 6.89
CA CYS A 115 4.23 11.20 5.92
C CYS A 115 4.07 11.77 4.50
N LEU A 116 2.84 12.17 4.12
CA LEU A 116 2.52 12.76 2.82
C LEU A 116 3.30 14.03 2.51
N GLU A 117 3.74 14.78 3.52
CA GLU A 117 4.51 16.02 3.34
C GLU A 117 5.93 15.74 2.83
N HIS A 118 6.42 14.51 3.02
CA HIS A 118 7.76 14.09 2.62
C HIS A 118 7.79 13.40 1.25
N LEU A 119 6.63 13.00 0.72
CA LEU A 119 6.55 12.22 -0.52
C LEU A 119 6.62 13.14 -1.75
N ASN A 120 7.59 12.87 -2.62
CA ASN A 120 7.63 13.39 -3.99
C ASN A 120 7.37 12.25 -4.96
N GLY A 121 6.25 12.29 -5.68
CA GLY A 121 5.87 11.20 -6.57
C GLY A 121 4.47 11.32 -7.13
N GLN A 122 4.09 10.28 -7.87
CA GLN A 122 2.74 10.08 -8.40
C GLN A 122 2.20 8.80 -7.77
N PHE A 123 1.09 8.86 -7.03
CA PHE A 123 0.68 7.74 -6.21
C PHE A 123 -0.80 7.71 -5.86
N ALA A 124 -1.29 6.50 -5.67
CA ALA A 124 -2.48 6.17 -4.92
C ALA A 124 -2.13 4.98 -4.04
N PHE A 125 -2.45 5.04 -2.75
CA PHE A 125 -2.18 3.94 -1.83
C PHE A 125 -3.24 3.79 -0.75
N ALA A 126 -3.24 2.62 -0.12
CA ALA A 126 -3.95 2.32 1.09
C ALA A 126 -2.99 1.73 2.12
N ILE A 127 -2.94 2.31 3.31
CA ILE A 127 -2.18 1.79 4.48
C ILE A 127 -3.17 1.31 5.52
N TRP A 128 -2.99 0.09 5.99
CA TRP A 128 -3.69 -0.48 7.13
C TRP A 128 -2.76 -0.55 8.34
N ASP A 129 -3.12 0.12 9.43
CA ASP A 129 -2.45 -0.01 10.72
C ASP A 129 -3.30 -0.90 11.65
N LYS A 130 -2.81 -2.11 11.92
CA LYS A 130 -3.50 -3.11 12.77
C LYS A 130 -3.59 -2.67 14.23
N ARG A 131 -2.69 -1.78 14.67
CA ARG A 131 -2.59 -1.34 16.07
C ARG A 131 -3.70 -0.37 16.39
N SER A 132 -3.99 0.57 15.49
CA SER A 132 -5.11 1.51 15.61
C SER A 132 -6.41 0.97 15.01
N GLY A 133 -6.33 0.03 14.07
CA GLY A 133 -7.48 -0.44 13.31
C GLY A 133 -7.95 0.59 12.29
N GLU A 134 -7.03 1.39 11.75
CA GLU A 134 -7.32 2.48 10.82
C GLU A 134 -6.80 2.18 9.41
N LEU A 135 -7.63 2.49 8.41
CA LEU A 135 -7.25 2.44 7.01
C LEU A 135 -7.08 3.88 6.48
N MET A 136 -5.85 4.23 6.11
CA MET A 136 -5.51 5.49 5.46
C MET A 136 -5.49 5.31 3.94
N LEU A 137 -6.32 6.09 3.24
CA LEU A 137 -6.30 6.19 1.79
C LEU A 137 -5.65 7.52 1.39
N ALA A 138 -4.71 7.49 0.44
CA ALA A 138 -4.05 8.70 -0.04
C ALA A 138 -3.84 8.70 -1.55
N ARG A 139 -3.83 9.90 -2.12
CA ARG A 139 -3.60 10.18 -3.54
C ARG A 139 -2.63 11.35 -3.66
N ASP A 140 -1.82 11.36 -4.72
CA ASP A 140 -0.90 12.46 -5.00
C ASP A 140 -1.63 13.79 -5.25
N ARG A 141 -0.88 14.89 -5.12
CA ARG A 141 -1.40 16.28 -5.11
C ARG A 141 -2.19 16.65 -6.37
N LEU A 142 -1.86 16.06 -7.52
CA LEU A 142 -2.50 16.33 -8.80
C LEU A 142 -3.48 15.23 -9.20
N GLY A 143 -3.57 14.16 -8.42
CA GLY A 143 -4.38 13.00 -8.73
C GLY A 143 -3.91 12.27 -9.98
N ILE A 144 -2.62 12.12 -10.20
CA ILE A 144 -2.09 11.42 -11.38
C ILE A 144 -2.51 9.95 -11.37
N ARG A 145 -2.46 9.29 -10.21
CA ARG A 145 -2.95 7.91 -10.05
C ARG A 145 -4.40 7.91 -9.57
N PRO A 146 -5.33 7.18 -10.21
CA PRO A 146 -6.74 7.18 -9.81
C PRO A 146 -6.94 6.38 -8.52
N LEU A 147 -7.82 6.88 -7.65
CA LEU A 147 -8.30 6.23 -6.43
C LEU A 147 -9.78 6.57 -6.23
N PHE A 148 -10.60 5.56 -5.96
CA PHE A 148 -12.05 5.69 -5.75
C PHE A 148 -12.43 4.94 -4.47
N TYR A 149 -13.44 5.42 -3.75
CA TYR A 149 -13.97 4.77 -2.55
C TYR A 149 -15.49 4.97 -2.44
N THR A 150 -16.15 4.09 -1.68
CA THR A 150 -17.56 4.19 -1.28
C THR A 150 -17.71 3.63 0.14
N VAL A 151 -18.77 4.03 0.84
CA VAL A 151 -19.12 3.59 2.20
C VAL A 151 -20.56 3.09 2.23
#